data_AF-A0A7V4LP44-F1
#
_entry.id   AF-A0A7V4LP44-F1
#
_cell.length_a   1.000
_cell.length_b   1.000
_cell.length_c   1.000
_cell.angle_alpha   90.00
_cell.angle_beta   90.00
_cell.angle_gamma   90.00
#
_symmetry.space_group_name_H-M   'P 1'
#
loop_
_entity.id
_entity.type
_entity.pdbx_description
1 polymer ?
#
loop_
_entity_poly.entity_id
_entity_poly.type
_entity_poly.pdbx_seq_one_letter_code
_entity_poly.pdbx_strand_id
1 'polypeptide(L)'
;GSQRKFNTLLIESVLTSLQQRLDEHQHLSLFVDFNIRMRKKEIKQGTEPFDEAMKSDPYLNALRANYGYALTCHKTQGGEWDDVFVFIDNKTLGMQPPGFYQWLYTAVTRARKHLHVPDGWFLS
;
A
#
# COMPACT_ATOMS: atom_id res chain seq x y z
N GLY A 1 -14.95 -15.41 -3.04
CA GLY A 1 -14.05 -15.52 -1.87
C GLY A 1 -14.56 -14.62 -0.76
N SER A 2 -14.50 -15.06 0.50
CA SER A 2 -14.89 -14.25 1.66
C SER A 2 -14.03 -12.97 1.72
N GLN A 3 -14.65 -11.79 1.62
CA GLN A 3 -13.96 -10.51 1.81
C GLN A 3 -13.55 -10.39 3.29
N ARG A 4 -12.23 -10.42 3.56
CA ARG A 4 -11.68 -10.06 4.87
C ARG A 4 -11.59 -8.55 4.98
N LYS A 5 -12.29 -7.97 5.95
CA LYS A 5 -12.23 -6.54 6.27
C LYS A 5 -11.32 -6.32 7.48
N PHE A 6 -10.47 -5.31 7.41
CA PHE A 6 -9.58 -4.92 8.50
C PHE A 6 -9.80 -3.45 8.83
N ASN A 7 -9.87 -3.13 10.13
CA ASN A 7 -9.91 -1.76 10.62
C ASN A 7 -8.56 -1.47 11.27
N THR A 8 -7.83 -0.46 10.77
CA THR A 8 -6.52 -0.06 11.31
C THR A 8 -6.34 1.46 11.20
N LEU A 9 -5.45 2.02 12.00
CA LEU A 9 -5.06 3.42 11.91
C LEU A 9 -4.06 3.61 10.76
N LEU A 10 -4.00 4.80 10.17
CA LEU A 10 -3.01 5.18 9.15
C LEU A 10 -2.05 6.21 9.75
N ILE A 11 -0.75 6.04 9.51
CA ILE A 11 0.24 7.03 9.93
C ILE A 11 0.27 8.19 8.92
N GLU A 12 -0.36 9.30 9.26
CA GLU A 12 -0.47 10.50 8.40
C GLU A 12 0.88 11.10 8.00
N SER A 13 1.88 11.06 8.90
CA SER A 13 3.20 11.61 8.60
C SER A 13 3.88 10.87 7.44
N VAL A 14 3.69 9.55 7.32
CA VAL A 14 4.23 8.77 6.19
C VAL A 14 3.54 9.13 4.88
N LEU A 15 2.25 9.49 4.94
CA LEU A 15 1.45 9.86 3.78
C LEU A 15 1.88 11.20 3.17
N THR A 16 2.36 12.13 4.01
CA THR A 16 2.69 13.51 3.61
C THR A 16 4.19 13.77 3.49
N SER A 17 5.03 12.91 4.07
CA SER A 17 6.47 13.10 3.98
C SER A 17 7.04 12.61 2.64
N LEU A 18 8.16 13.22 2.24
CA LEU A 18 8.95 12.78 1.09
C LEU A 18 9.58 11.40 1.29
N GLN A 19 9.68 10.93 2.54
CA GLN A 19 10.20 9.61 2.87
C GLN A 19 9.04 8.61 2.98
N GLN A 20 9.14 7.49 2.26
CA GLN A 20 8.10 6.45 2.22
C GLN A 20 8.12 5.53 3.46
N ARG A 21 8.93 5.86 4.47
CA ARG A 21 9.11 5.07 5.69
C ARG A 21 9.20 5.98 6.90
N LEU A 22 8.83 5.45 8.05
CA LEU A 22 9.18 6.04 9.33
C LEU A 22 10.70 6.07 9.50
N ASP A 23 11.17 7.16 10.09
CA ASP A 23 12.54 7.27 10.57
C ASP A 23 12.74 6.46 11.87
N GLU A 24 13.99 6.12 12.20
CA GLU A 24 14.38 5.41 13.41
C GLU A 24 13.86 6.12 14.67
N HIS A 25 13.92 7.45 14.71
CA HIS A 25 13.41 8.23 15.84
C HIS A 25 11.89 8.09 16.01
N GLN A 26 11.13 8.05 14.91
CA GLN A 26 9.69 7.89 14.96
C GLN A 26 9.30 6.47 15.38
N HIS A 27 10.04 5.47 14.89
CA HIS A 27 9.90 4.08 15.34
C HIS A 27 10.12 3.93 16.84
N LEU A 28 11.21 4.49 17.36
CA LEU A 28 11.52 4.44 18.77
C LEU A 28 10.45 5.15 19.60
N SER A 29 9.96 6.30 19.13
CA SER A 29 8.92 7.08 19.81
C SER A 29 7.61 6.28 19.97
N LEU A 30 7.16 5.59 18.92
CA LEU A 30 5.99 4.71 18.99
C LEU A 30 6.19 3.56 19.99
N PHE A 31 7.39 2.97 20.01
CA PHE A 31 7.72 1.91 20.95
C PHE A 31 7.77 2.41 22.40
N VAL A 32 8.34 3.58 22.64
CA VAL A 32 8.36 4.22 23.96
C VAL A 32 6.94 4.53 24.44
N ASP A 33 6.10 5.11 23.59
CA ASP A 33 4.69 5.36 23.89
C ASP A 33 3.96 4.06 24.30
N PHE A 34 4.10 3.00 23.49
CA PHE A 34 3.53 1.70 23.81
C PHE A 34 3.97 1.19 25.18
N ASN A 35 5.27 1.26 25.47
CA ASN A 35 5.81 0.82 26.76
C ASN A 35 5.27 1.65 27.94
N ILE A 36 5.11 2.96 27.78
CA ILE A 36 4.49 3.82 28.79
C ILE A 36 3.04 3.40 29.03
N ARG A 37 2.27 3.11 27.97
CA ARG A 37 0.89 2.64 28.08
C ARG A 37 0.78 1.26 28.74
N MET A 38 1.69 0.34 28.43
CA MET A 38 1.72 -0.99 29.07
C MET A 38 2.07 -0.91 30.56
N ARG A 39 3.04 -0.08 30.94
CA ARG A 39 3.38 0.16 32.35
C ARG A 39 2.20 0.72 33.15
N LYS A 40 1.43 1.65 32.58
CA LYS A 40 0.20 2.18 33.22
C LYS A 40 -0.88 1.13 33.44
N LYS A 41 -0.87 0.05 32.66
CA LYS A 41 -1.76 -1.11 32.80
C LYS A 41 -1.14 -2.24 33.64
N GLU A 42 0.02 -1.99 34.25
CA GLU A 42 0.79 -2.98 35.02
C GLU A 42 1.22 -4.23 34.23
N ILE A 43 1.23 -4.13 32.89
CA ILE A 43 1.69 -5.21 32.01
C ILE A 43 3.21 -5.13 31.88
N LYS A 44 3.92 -6.17 32.33
CA LYS A 44 5.38 -6.24 32.33
C LYS A 44 5.92 -6.77 31.00
N GLN A 45 7.04 -6.21 30.54
CA GLN A 45 7.78 -6.73 29.39
C GLN A 45 8.19 -8.18 29.61
N GLY A 46 8.21 -8.96 28.52
CA GLY A 46 8.58 -10.38 28.56
C GLY A 46 7.50 -11.30 29.14
N THR A 47 6.29 -10.78 29.35
CA THR A 47 5.12 -11.59 29.71
C THR A 47 4.25 -11.84 28.48
N GLU A 48 3.53 -12.95 28.45
CA GLU A 48 2.60 -13.28 27.36
C GLU A 48 1.56 -12.16 27.09
N PRO A 49 0.94 -11.52 28.10
CA PRO A 49 0.04 -10.39 27.87
C PRO A 49 0.70 -9.18 27.20
N PHE A 50 2.01 -8.97 27.40
CA PHE A 50 2.73 -7.89 26.72
C PHE A 50 2.89 -8.18 25.22
N ASP A 51 3.19 -9.42 24.87
CA ASP A 51 3.34 -9.84 23.47
C ASP A 51 2.00 -9.80 22.73
N GLU A 52 0.92 -10.22 23.38
CA GLU A 52 -0.44 -10.10 22.85
C GLU A 52 -0.85 -8.64 22.65
N ALA A 53 -0.56 -7.78 23.63
CA ALA A 53 -0.81 -6.35 23.53
C ALA A 53 0.00 -5.71 22.38
N MET A 54 1.25 -6.13 22.19
CA MET A 54 2.10 -5.61 21.11
C MET A 54 1.58 -5.99 19.73
N LYS A 55 1.15 -7.25 19.55
CA LYS A 55 0.56 -7.74 18.28
C LYS A 55 -0.76 -7.06 17.92
N SER A 56 -1.51 -6.63 18.92
CA SER A 56 -2.83 -6.02 18.75
C SER A 56 -2.83 -4.49 18.84
N ASP A 57 -1.68 -3.87 19.15
CA ASP A 57 -1.61 -2.43 19.38
C ASP A 57 -1.93 -1.62 18.12
N PRO A 58 -2.94 -0.73 18.14
CA PRO A 58 -3.37 -0.01 16.95
C PRO A 58 -2.40 1.09 16.50
N TYR A 59 -1.51 1.57 17.37
CA TYR A 59 -0.57 2.65 17.04
C TYR A 59 0.75 2.09 16.50
N LEU A 60 1.30 1.05 17.14
CA LEU A 60 2.50 0.35 16.67
C LEU A 60 2.26 -0.33 15.32
N ASN A 61 1.10 -0.96 15.17
CA ASN A 61 0.71 -1.70 13.96
C ASN A 61 -0.13 -0.86 13.00
N ALA A 62 -0.16 0.47 13.18
CA ALA A 62 -0.79 1.39 12.24
C ALA A 62 -0.19 1.21 10.83
N LEU A 63 -1.04 1.29 9.82
CA LEU A 63 -0.69 1.16 8.42
C LEU A 63 0.30 2.26 8.01
N ARG A 64 1.35 1.84 7.30
CA ARG A 64 2.35 2.72 6.69
C ARG A 64 2.14 2.65 5.19
N ALA A 65 1.43 3.63 4.65
CA ALA A 65 1.12 3.72 3.23
C ALA A 65 1.38 5.15 2.74
N ASN A 66 1.71 5.25 1.46
CA ASN A 66 1.89 6.52 0.77
C ASN A 66 1.08 6.52 -0.54
N TYR A 67 0.96 7.67 -1.19
CA TYR A 67 0.26 7.82 -2.45
C TYR A 67 0.98 7.07 -3.58
N GLY A 68 0.20 6.37 -4.41
CA GLY A 68 0.64 5.86 -5.69
C GLY A 68 0.31 6.83 -6.81
N TYR A 69 1.13 6.85 -7.87
CA TYR A 69 0.79 7.57 -9.09
C TYR A 69 -0.28 6.81 -9.89
N ALA A 70 -1.36 7.50 -10.26
CA ALA A 70 -2.38 6.99 -11.16
C ALA A 70 -2.37 7.85 -12.43
N LEU A 71 -1.95 7.24 -13.55
CA LEU A 71 -1.76 7.92 -14.82
C LEU A 71 -2.56 7.20 -15.91
N THR A 72 -3.08 7.94 -16.88
CA THR A 72 -3.66 7.34 -18.10
C THR A 72 -2.54 7.01 -19.09
N CYS A 73 -2.66 5.93 -19.85
CA CYS A 73 -1.61 5.51 -20.79
C CYS A 73 -1.17 6.63 -21.75
N HIS A 74 -2.11 7.47 -22.21
CA HIS A 74 -1.81 8.63 -23.05
C HIS A 74 -0.94 9.71 -22.38
N LYS A 75 -0.90 9.77 -21.05
CA LYS A 75 -0.08 10.72 -20.25
C LYS A 75 1.21 10.10 -19.71
N THR A 76 1.45 8.81 -19.94
CA THR A 76 2.66 8.11 -19.47
C THR A 76 3.82 8.16 -20.47
N GLN A 77 3.63 8.83 -21.62
CA GLN A 77 4.63 8.86 -22.69
C GLN A 77 5.95 9.48 -22.23
N GLY A 78 7.02 8.70 -22.29
CA GLY A 78 8.39 9.11 -21.92
C GLY A 78 8.82 8.77 -20.49
N GLY A 79 7.93 8.24 -19.64
CA GLY A 79 8.27 7.72 -18.32
C GLY A 79 8.32 6.19 -18.29
N GLU A 80 9.16 5.61 -17.43
CA GLU A 80 9.21 4.18 -17.13
C GLU A 80 9.32 4.01 -15.60
N TRP A 81 8.69 2.95 -15.07
CA TRP A 81 8.69 2.64 -13.64
C TRP A 81 9.08 1.17 -13.43
N ASP A 82 9.78 0.89 -12.32
CA ASP A 82 10.23 -0.47 -12.02
C ASP A 82 9.04 -1.44 -11.89
N ASP A 83 7.96 -1.03 -11.23
CA ASP A 83 6.73 -1.81 -11.05
C ASP A 83 5.52 -1.03 -11.58
N VAL A 84 4.75 -1.62 -12.50
CA VAL A 84 3.55 -1.01 -13.11
C VAL A 84 2.34 -1.92 -12.93
N PHE A 85 1.24 -1.35 -12.45
CA PHE A 85 -0.04 -2.03 -12.33
C PHE A 85 -0.96 -1.56 -13.45
N VAL A 86 -1.33 -2.46 -14.36
CA VAL A 86 -2.21 -2.14 -15.50
C VAL A 86 -3.63 -2.54 -15.17
N PHE A 87 -4.48 -1.53 -15.11
CA PHE A 87 -5.89 -1.69 -14.88
C PHE A 87 -6.63 -1.79 -16.21
N ILE A 88 -7.07 -3.00 -16.54
CA ILE A 88 -7.92 -3.25 -17.72
C ILE A 88 -9.37 -3.29 -17.24
N ASP A 89 -10.17 -2.35 -17.71
CA ASP A 89 -11.60 -2.27 -17.41
C ASP A 89 -12.45 -2.59 -18.65
N ASN A 90 -13.77 -2.67 -18.47
CA ASN A 90 -14.71 -2.95 -19.56
C ASN A 90 -14.62 -1.91 -20.71
N LYS A 91 -14.24 -0.67 -20.42
CA LYS A 91 -14.07 0.37 -21.45
C LYS A 91 -12.85 0.10 -22.31
N THR A 92 -11.76 -0.35 -21.69
CA THR A 92 -10.52 -0.72 -22.36
C THR A 92 -10.76 -1.94 -23.26
N LEU A 93 -11.50 -2.95 -22.78
CA LEU A 93 -11.87 -4.13 -23.58
C LEU A 93 -12.84 -3.81 -24.73
N GLY A 94 -13.64 -2.74 -24.61
CA GLY A 94 -14.55 -2.28 -25.66
C GLY A 94 -13.87 -1.47 -26.78
N MET A 95 -12.56 -1.22 -26.68
CA MET A 95 -11.80 -0.53 -27.74
C MET A 95 -11.68 -1.42 -28.97
N GLN A 96 -11.73 -0.80 -30.16
CA GLN A 96 -11.46 -1.52 -31.40
C GLN A 96 -10.02 -2.07 -31.41
N PRO A 97 -9.76 -3.26 -31.98
CA PRO A 97 -8.49 -3.96 -31.81
C PRO A 97 -7.23 -3.12 -32.07
N PRO A 98 -7.15 -2.28 -33.12
CA PRO A 98 -5.97 -1.45 -33.34
C PRO A 98 -5.66 -0.50 -32.17
N GLY A 99 -6.70 0.11 -31.59
CA GLY A 99 -6.56 1.02 -30.46
C GLY A 99 -6.24 0.27 -29.16
N PHE A 100 -6.85 -0.90 -28.97
CA PHE A 100 -6.56 -1.75 -27.81
C PHE A 100 -5.10 -2.20 -27.78
N TYR A 101 -4.57 -2.72 -28.90
CA TYR A 101 -3.19 -3.18 -28.96
C TYR A 101 -2.18 -2.05 -28.76
N GLN A 102 -2.44 -0.86 -29.30
CA GLN A 102 -1.58 0.32 -29.08
C GLN A 102 -1.60 0.78 -27.62
N TRP A 103 -2.78 0.79 -27.00
CA TRP A 103 -2.92 1.12 -25.59
C TRP A 103 -2.19 0.10 -24.71
N LEU A 104 -2.38 -1.20 -24.97
CA LEU A 104 -1.74 -2.27 -24.21
C LEU A 104 -0.23 -2.26 -24.38
N TYR A 105 0.27 -2.08 -25.61
CA TYR A 105 1.70 -1.92 -25.87
C TYR A 105 2.29 -0.77 -25.07
N THR A 106 1.59 0.37 -25.02
CA THR A 106 2.02 1.52 -24.22
C THR A 106 2.04 1.16 -22.75
N ALA A 107 0.98 0.55 -22.21
CA ALA A 107 0.89 0.17 -20.81
C ALA A 107 2.01 -0.79 -20.38
N VAL A 108 2.28 -1.81 -21.20
CA VAL A 108 3.31 -2.84 -20.98
C VAL A 108 4.71 -2.22 -21.02
N THR A 109 4.99 -1.36 -22.00
CA THR A 109 6.33 -0.75 -22.16
C THR A 109 6.68 0.28 -21.09
N ARG A 110 5.72 0.71 -20.25
CA ARG A 110 6.02 1.53 -19.06
C ARG A 110 6.63 0.73 -17.92
N ALA A 111 6.47 -0.59 -17.90
CA ALA A 111 7.05 -1.46 -16.90
C ALA A 111 8.50 -1.77 -17.23
N ARG A 112 9.42 -1.40 -16.34
CA ARG A 112 10.85 -1.67 -16.50
C ARG A 112 11.27 -3.02 -15.93
N LYS A 113 10.67 -3.47 -14.83
CA LYS A 113 10.99 -4.77 -14.20
C LYS A 113 9.76 -5.68 -14.12
N HIS A 114 8.67 -5.18 -13.52
CA HIS A 114 7.48 -6.00 -13.29
C HIS A 114 6.21 -5.31 -13.80
N LEU A 115 5.41 -6.09 -14.51
CA LEU A 115 4.07 -5.72 -14.93
C LEU A 115 3.07 -6.55 -14.13
N HIS A 116 2.18 -5.89 -13.40
CA HIS A 116 1.11 -6.51 -12.65
C HIS A 116 -0.22 -6.25 -13.35
N VAL A 117 -0.91 -7.32 -13.73
CA VAL A 117 -2.26 -7.26 -14.28
C VAL A 117 -3.18 -7.95 -13.29
N PRO A 118 -3.95 -7.20 -12.48
CA PRO A 118 -4.84 -7.81 -11.49
C PRO A 118 -6.00 -8.52 -12.19
N ASP A 119 -6.21 -9.78 -11.84
CA ASP A 119 -7.33 -10.57 -12.33
C ASP A 119 -8.66 -10.10 -11.71
N GLY A 120 -9.66 -9.85 -12.57
CA GLY A 120 -11.06 -10.05 -12.20
C GLY A 120 -11.71 -9.07 -11.21
N TRP A 121 -11.23 -7.83 -11.03
CA TRP A 121 -11.93 -6.87 -10.16
C TRP A 121 -13.25 -6.33 -10.77
N PHE A 122 -13.48 -6.48 -12.08
CA PHE A 122 -14.67 -6.02 -12.82
C PHE A 122 -15.67 -7.13 -13.19
N LEU A 123 -15.39 -8.40 -12.83
CA LEU A 123 -16.26 -9.56 -13.11
C LEU A 123 -17.25 -9.85 -11.95
N SER A 124 -17.56 -8.86 -11.13
CA SER A 124 -18.55 -8.95 -10.04
C SER A 124 -19.91 -8.40 -10.44
#